data_AF-A0A7S2UYA1-F1
#
_entry.id   AF-A0A7S2UYA1-F1
#
_cell.length_a   1.000
_cell.length_b   1.000
_cell.length_c   1.000
_cell.angle_alpha   90.00
_cell.angle_beta   90.00
_cell.angle_gamma   90.00
#
_symmetry.space_group_name_H-M   'P 1'
#
loop_
_entity.id
_entity.type
_entity.pdbx_description
1 polymer ?
#
loop_
_entity_poly.entity_id
_entity_poly.type
_entity_poly.pdbx_seq_one_letter_code
_entity_poly.pdbx_strand_id
1 'polypeptide(L)'
;SEEEYPQSWETVYQGKTLMCKNDLLEGAQFKAGLDSWSSVSPTLDSEEELQLALLRNGPLSIGIDAMSMLFYTGGVDQGIGCTGSVDHAIVLVGWGVENGEKYWLGKNSWG
;
A
#
# COMPACT_ATOMS: atom_id res chain seq x y z
N SER A 1 6.67 22.74 -4.34
CA SER A 1 7.78 22.95 -3.39
C SER A 1 7.70 21.82 -2.38
N GLU A 2 8.53 20.80 -2.53
CA GLU A 2 8.70 19.79 -1.48
C GLU A 2 9.57 20.43 -0.40
N GLU A 3 9.01 20.59 0.79
CA GLU A 3 9.74 21.08 1.94
C GLU A 3 10.56 19.90 2.49
N GLU A 4 11.86 19.93 2.23
CA GLU A 4 12.80 18.89 2.67
C GLU A 4 13.05 19.06 4.18
N TYR A 5 12.28 18.34 4.99
CA TYR A 5 12.43 18.35 6.44
C TYR A 5 13.65 17.52 6.87
N PRO A 6 14.45 17.97 7.84
CA PRO A 6 15.62 17.22 8.30
C PRO A 6 15.19 15.89 8.92
N GLN A 7 15.48 14.78 8.24
CA GLN A 7 15.27 13.43 8.77
C GLN A 7 16.29 13.17 9.88
N SER A 8 15.82 12.84 11.09
CA SER A 8 16.70 12.28 12.11
C SER A 8 17.08 10.85 11.70
N TRP A 9 18.37 10.54 11.72
CA TRP A 9 18.94 9.23 11.37
C TRP A 9 18.35 8.07 12.19
N GLU A 10 17.66 8.37 13.28
CA GLU A 10 17.04 7.42 14.20
C GLU A 10 15.72 6.82 13.68
N THR A 11 15.07 7.44 12.70
CA THR A 11 13.78 6.99 12.12
C THR A 11 13.91 6.43 10.69
N VAL A 12 15.14 6.31 10.18
CA VAL A 12 15.43 5.82 8.84
C VAL A 12 15.26 4.30 8.77
N TYR A 13 14.63 3.80 7.69
CA TYR A 13 14.44 2.37 7.43
C TYR A 13 15.78 1.62 7.37
N GLN A 14 15.90 0.49 8.09
CA GLN A 14 17.15 -0.28 8.19
C GLN A 14 17.09 -1.68 7.58
N GLY A 15 15.96 -2.10 6.99
CA GLY A 15 15.83 -3.43 6.38
C GLY A 15 16.00 -4.60 7.36
N LYS A 16 15.84 -4.38 8.67
CA LYS A 16 15.99 -5.40 9.71
C LYS A 16 15.10 -5.12 10.91
N THR A 17 14.76 -6.16 11.65
CA THR A 17 14.06 -6.04 12.94
C THR A 17 14.96 -5.35 13.96
N LEU A 18 14.41 -4.37 14.66
CA LEU A 18 15.05 -3.62 15.73
C LEU A 18 14.14 -3.60 16.96
N MET A 19 14.72 -3.29 18.12
CA MET A 19 13.94 -3.01 19.32
C MET A 19 13.34 -1.61 19.26
N CYS A 20 12.14 -1.44 19.83
CA CYS A 20 11.54 -0.12 20.03
C CYS A 20 12.45 0.73 20.92
N LYS A 21 12.82 1.91 20.43
CA LYS A 21 13.63 2.88 21.15
C LYS A 21 12.71 3.82 21.94
N ASN A 22 12.32 3.41 23.14
CA ASN A 22 11.40 4.18 24.00
C ASN A 22 11.94 5.56 24.38
N ASP A 23 13.27 5.72 24.38
CA ASP A 23 13.97 7.00 24.55
C ASP A 23 13.62 8.01 23.45
N LEU A 24 13.23 7.55 22.26
CA LEU A 24 12.74 8.43 21.19
C LEU A 24 11.30 8.90 21.40
N LEU A 25 10.58 8.36 22.39
CA LEU A 25 9.19 8.76 22.67
C LEU A 25 9.12 9.96 23.61
N GLU A 26 10.13 10.15 24.45
CA GLU A 26 10.17 11.26 25.41
C GLU A 26 10.49 12.58 24.68
N GLY A 27 9.55 13.52 24.69
CA GLY A 27 9.70 14.79 23.95
C GLY A 27 9.59 14.64 22.43
N ALA A 28 9.15 13.49 21.94
CA ALA A 28 9.00 13.23 20.51
C ALA A 28 7.98 14.18 19.87
N GLN A 29 8.30 14.67 18.67
CA GLN A 29 7.32 15.32 17.81
C GLN A 29 6.73 14.29 16.85
N PHE A 30 5.56 13.75 17.22
CA PHE A 30 4.81 12.84 16.34
C PHE A 30 4.37 13.58 15.08
N LYS A 31 4.69 13.00 13.92
CA LYS A 31 4.33 13.56 12.60
C LYS A 31 2.87 13.32 12.24
N ALA A 32 2.30 12.23 12.73
CA ALA A 32 0.91 11.84 12.52
C ALA A 32 0.42 10.98 13.68
N GLY A 33 -0.88 11.03 13.93
CA GLY A 33 -1.62 10.09 14.77
C GLY A 33 -2.76 9.47 13.97
N LEU A 34 -3.24 8.31 14.42
CA LEU A 34 -4.38 7.63 13.81
C LEU A 34 -5.56 7.67 14.80
N ASP A 35 -6.64 8.33 14.40
CA ASP A 35 -7.85 8.41 15.23
C ASP A 35 -8.77 7.19 15.02
N SER A 36 -8.91 6.72 13.78
CA SER A 36 -9.76 5.56 13.44
C SER A 36 -9.36 4.94 12.10
N TRP A 37 -9.92 3.75 11.82
CA TRP A 37 -9.78 3.05 10.54
C TRP A 37 -11.12 2.43 10.11
N SER A 38 -11.25 2.15 8.81
CA SER A 38 -12.38 1.46 8.20
C SER A 38 -11.90 0.43 7.18
N SER A 39 -12.69 -0.61 6.93
CA SER A 39 -12.39 -1.64 5.94
C SER A 39 -13.50 -1.78 4.91
N VAL A 40 -13.12 -2.15 3.67
CA VAL A 40 -14.05 -2.61 2.64
C VAL A 40 -14.18 -4.13 2.75
N SER A 41 -15.40 -4.65 2.80
CA SER A 41 -15.65 -6.10 2.91
C SER A 41 -15.75 -6.73 1.52
N PRO A 42 -15.24 -7.96 1.32
CA PRO A 42 -15.37 -8.64 0.04
C PRO A 42 -16.81 -9.11 -0.18
N THR A 43 -17.59 -8.34 -0.94
CA THR A 43 -18.89 -8.70 -1.49
C THR A 43 -18.77 -9.03 -2.99
N LEU A 44 -19.85 -9.52 -3.61
CA LEU A 44 -19.91 -9.71 -5.08
C LEU A 44 -19.66 -8.40 -5.86
N ASP A 45 -19.89 -7.25 -5.22
CA ASP A 45 -19.70 -5.90 -5.78
C ASP A 45 -18.43 -5.20 -5.22
N SER A 46 -17.51 -5.97 -4.62
CA SER A 46 -16.34 -5.43 -3.91
C SER A 46 -15.42 -4.54 -4.74
N GLU A 47 -15.35 -4.72 -6.06
CA GLU A 47 -14.55 -3.85 -6.92
C GLU A 47 -15.12 -2.43 -7.02
N GLU A 48 -16.45 -2.26 -7.13
CA GLU A 48 -17.08 -0.94 -7.15
C GLU A 48 -16.97 -0.26 -5.78
N GLU A 49 -17.15 -1.03 -4.70
CA GLU A 49 -16.94 -0.52 -3.33
C GLU A 49 -15.48 -0.06 -3.11
N LEU A 50 -14.50 -0.79 -3.64
CA LEU A 50 -13.09 -0.41 -3.61
C LEU A 50 -12.82 0.87 -4.41
N GLN A 51 -13.40 1.02 -5.61
CA GLN A 51 -13.29 2.26 -6.39
C GLN A 51 -13.88 3.44 -5.64
N LEU A 52 -15.07 3.27 -5.04
CA LEU A 52 -15.72 4.31 -4.23
C LEU A 52 -14.91 4.65 -2.98
N ALA A 53 -14.32 3.67 -2.31
CA ALA A 53 -13.47 3.88 -1.15
C ALA A 53 -12.20 4.65 -1.53
N LEU A 54 -11.58 4.33 -2.67
CA LEU A 54 -10.39 5.01 -3.17
C LEU A 54 -10.71 6.47 -3.56
N LEU A 55 -11.86 6.71 -4.22
CA LEU A 55 -12.33 8.07 -4.54
C LEU A 55 -12.57 8.92 -3.30
N ARG A 56 -13.18 8.35 -2.26
CA ARG A 56 -13.64 9.09 -1.08
C ARG A 56 -12.51 9.33 -0.08
N ASN A 57 -11.62 8.36 0.08
CA ASN A 57 -10.64 8.36 1.17
C ASN A 57 -9.20 8.50 0.69
N GLY A 58 -8.94 8.42 -0.61
CA GLY A 58 -7.58 8.35 -1.15
C GLY A 58 -7.01 6.93 -1.02
N PRO A 59 -5.67 6.78 -1.09
CA PRO A 59 -4.99 5.48 -1.18
C PRO A 59 -5.41 4.47 -0.10
N LEU A 60 -5.59 3.21 -0.50
CA LEU A 60 -6.04 2.13 0.38
C LEU A 60 -4.93 1.10 0.59
N SER A 61 -4.73 0.66 1.83
CA SER A 61 -3.91 -0.52 2.12
C SER A 61 -4.65 -1.79 1.71
N ILE A 62 -4.04 -2.61 0.85
CA ILE A 62 -4.62 -3.88 0.38
C ILE A 62 -3.63 -5.03 0.49
N GLY A 63 -4.14 -6.26 0.56
CA GLY A 63 -3.36 -7.48 0.44
C GLY A 63 -3.58 -8.13 -0.93
N ILE A 64 -2.50 -8.64 -1.53
CA ILE A 64 -2.52 -9.37 -2.80
C ILE A 64 -1.79 -10.71 -2.65
N ASP A 65 -2.06 -11.64 -3.56
CA ASP A 65 -1.20 -12.78 -3.84
C ASP A 65 -0.14 -12.31 -4.85
N ALA A 66 1.10 -12.15 -4.42
CA ALA A 66 2.16 -11.52 -5.21
C ALA A 66 2.97 -12.50 -6.08
N MET A 67 2.49 -13.74 -6.27
CA MET A 67 3.24 -14.76 -7.02
C MET A 67 3.65 -14.29 -8.42
N SER A 68 2.75 -13.64 -9.15
CA SER A 68 3.00 -13.10 -10.50
C SER A 68 3.89 -11.85 -10.50
N MET A 69 4.00 -11.14 -9.38
CA MET A 69 4.70 -9.86 -9.30
C MET A 69 6.23 -10.00 -9.27
N LEU A 70 6.78 -11.17 -8.92
CA LEU A 70 8.22 -11.36 -8.71
C LEU A 70 9.08 -10.96 -9.92
N PHE A 71 8.57 -11.18 -11.14
CA PHE A 71 9.26 -10.87 -12.40
C PHE A 71 8.48 -9.88 -13.27
N TYR A 72 7.48 -9.21 -12.69
CA TYR A 72 6.68 -8.22 -13.40
C TYR A 72 7.54 -7.02 -13.78
N THR A 73 7.43 -6.58 -15.04
CA THR A 73 8.23 -5.46 -15.58
C THR A 73 7.39 -4.43 -16.34
N GLY A 74 6.11 -4.69 -16.60
CA GLY A 74 5.20 -3.75 -17.26
C GLY A 74 3.89 -4.39 -17.76
N GLY A 75 2.97 -3.54 -18.21
CA GLY A 75 1.63 -3.94 -18.68
C GLY A 75 0.65 -4.21 -17.54
N VAL A 76 -0.48 -4.85 -17.83
CA VAL A 76 -1.45 -5.28 -16.81
C VAL A 76 -1.13 -6.71 -16.40
N ASP A 77 -0.75 -6.91 -15.14
CA ASP A 77 -0.52 -8.25 -14.59
C ASP A 77 -1.82 -9.05 -14.57
N GLN A 78 -1.75 -10.30 -15.05
CA GLN A 78 -2.90 -11.20 -15.19
C GLN A 78 -3.05 -12.17 -14.01
N GLY A 79 -2.19 -12.07 -12.98
CA GLY A 79 -2.25 -12.94 -11.81
C GLY A 79 -1.92 -14.40 -12.13
N ILE A 80 -0.99 -14.65 -13.06
CA ILE A 80 -0.59 -16.01 -13.42
C ILE A 80 -0.03 -16.72 -12.18
N GLY A 81 -0.71 -17.78 -11.76
CA GLY A 81 -0.33 -18.56 -10.58
C GLY A 81 -0.95 -18.07 -9.26
N CYS A 82 -1.76 -17.02 -9.26
CA CYS A 82 -2.49 -16.60 -8.08
C CYS A 82 -3.41 -17.72 -7.58
N THR A 83 -3.26 -18.06 -6.31
CA THR A 83 -4.05 -19.06 -5.59
C THR A 83 -5.14 -18.43 -4.72
N GLY A 84 -5.09 -17.11 -4.55
CA GLY A 84 -5.90 -16.38 -3.58
C GLY A 84 -5.26 -16.34 -2.19
N SER A 85 -4.05 -16.91 -2.04
CA SER A 85 -3.30 -16.87 -0.79
C SER A 85 -2.59 -15.51 -0.69
N VAL A 86 -3.26 -14.55 -0.06
CA VAL A 86 -2.69 -13.22 0.18
C VAL A 86 -1.41 -13.34 1.01
N ASP A 87 -0.31 -12.82 0.47
CA ASP A 87 1.02 -12.90 1.08
C ASP A 87 1.78 -11.57 1.09
N HIS A 88 1.26 -10.54 0.42
CA HIS A 88 1.95 -9.28 0.25
C HIS A 88 1.01 -8.07 0.41
N ALA A 89 1.47 -7.04 1.12
CA ALA A 89 0.72 -5.81 1.34
C ALA A 89 1.24 -4.69 0.43
N ILE A 90 0.32 -4.03 -0.26
CA ILE A 90 0.62 -2.88 -1.13
C ILE A 90 -0.37 -1.74 -0.89
N VAL A 91 -0.13 -0.60 -1.55
CA VAL A 91 -1.04 0.54 -1.52
C VAL A 91 -1.75 0.65 -2.86
N LEU A 92 -3.07 0.51 -2.87
CA LEU A 92 -3.90 0.81 -4.02
C LEU A 92 -4.00 2.32 -4.20
N VAL A 93 -3.65 2.85 -5.37
CA VAL A 93 -3.58 4.30 -5.64
C VAL A 93 -4.44 4.73 -6.82
N GLY A 94 -4.94 3.78 -7.62
CA GLY A 94 -5.79 4.08 -8.76
C GLY A 94 -6.39 2.84 -9.39
N TRP A 95 -7.16 3.08 -10.45
CA TRP A 95 -7.61 2.08 -11.41
C TRP A 95 -7.73 2.75 -12.78
N GLY A 96 -7.86 1.98 -13.84
CA GLY A 96 -8.01 2.52 -15.18
C GLY A 96 -8.36 1.46 -16.21
N VAL A 97 -8.27 1.87 -17.46
CA VAL A 97 -8.45 1.00 -18.62
C VAL A 97 -7.31 1.24 -19.59
N GLU A 98 -6.58 0.20 -19.97
CA GLU A 98 -5.52 0.22 -20.97
C GLU A 98 -5.85 -0.80 -22.05
N ASN A 99 -5.90 -0.38 -23.33
CA ASN A 99 -6.22 -1.27 -24.45
C ASN A 99 -7.52 -2.10 -24.30
N GLY A 100 -8.51 -1.56 -23.59
CA GLY A 100 -9.79 -2.24 -23.30
C GLY A 100 -9.76 -3.16 -22.08
N GLU A 101 -8.61 -3.30 -21.43
CA GLU A 101 -8.42 -4.09 -20.23
C GLU A 101 -8.45 -3.20 -18.97
N LYS A 102 -9.28 -3.59 -18.00
CA LYS A 102 -9.37 -2.90 -16.71
C LYS A 102 -8.19 -3.28 -15.84
N TYR A 103 -7.63 -2.32 -15.11
CA TYR A 103 -6.53 -2.57 -14.19
C TYR A 103 -6.68 -1.79 -12.89
N TRP A 104 -6.05 -2.33 -11.85
CA TRP A 104 -5.76 -1.64 -10.60
C TRP A 104 -4.33 -1.10 -10.62
N LEU A 105 -4.13 0.12 -10.15
CA LEU A 105 -2.80 0.73 -10.01
C LEU A 105 -2.35 0.62 -8.56
N GLY A 106 -1.33 -0.21 -8.33
CA GLY A 106 -0.74 -0.44 -7.02
C GLY A 106 0.66 0.17 -6.88
N LYS A 107 0.96 0.74 -5.72
CA LYS A 107 2.32 1.13 -5.30
C LYS A 107 2.91 0.01 -4.45
N ASN A 108 3.99 -0.60 -4.95
CA ASN A 108 4.75 -1.64 -4.27
C ASN A 108 5.90 -1.03 -3.44
N SER A 109 6.61 -1.86 -2.67
CA SER A 109 7.72 -1.49 -1.79
C SER A 109 8.99 -2.31 -2.09
N TRP A 110 9.20 -2.71 -3.34
CA TRP A 110 10.40 -3.45 -3.81
C TRP A 110 11.40 -2.55 -4.58
N GLY A 111 11.34 -1.24 -4.37
CA GLY A 111 12.22 -0.23 -4.97
C GLY A 111 11.77 1.18 -4.67
#